data_AF-A0A4R3KQQ6-F1
#
_entry.id   AF-A0A4R3KQQ6-F1
#
_cell.length_a   1.000
_cell.length_b   1.000
_cell.length_c   1.000
_cell.angle_alpha   90.00
_cell.angle_beta   90.00
_cell.angle_gamma   90.00
#
_symmetry.space_group_name_H-M   'P 1'
#
loop_
_entity.id
_entity.type
_entity.pdbx_description
1 polymer ?
#
loop_
_entity_poly.entity_id
_entity_poly.type
_entity_poly.pdbx_seq_one_letter_code
_entity_poly.pdbx_strand_id
1 'polypeptide(L)' 'MGMKEAVCEMYRLNGLDEGLEKGIRKGRLEARSEVVRNLISQMDLDDQQAAKLAGVSDSFVKKVRRKLKQESLC' A
#
# COMPACT_ATOMS: atom_id res chain seq x y z
N MET A 1 -13.81 11.64 36.71
CA MET A 1 -13.44 12.20 35.39
C MET A 1 -14.55 13.15 34.97
N GLY A 2 -14.21 14.40 34.66
CA GLY A 2 -15.18 15.36 34.14
C GLY A 2 -15.49 15.10 32.66
N MET A 3 -16.53 15.78 32.17
CA MET A 3 -16.99 15.67 30.78
C MET A 3 -15.91 16.09 29.77
N LYS A 4 -15.04 17.04 30.13
CA LYS A 4 -13.95 17.52 29.26
C LYS A 4 -12.87 16.46 29.07
N GLU A 5 -12.48 15.79 30.15
CA GLU A 5 -11.47 14.73 30.10
C GLU A 5 -11.97 13.54 29.28
N ALA A 6 -13.25 13.18 29.42
CA ALA A 6 -13.88 12.14 28.61
C ALA A 6 -13.86 12.49 27.11
N VAL A 7 -14.21 13.73 26.75
CA VAL A 7 -14.17 14.19 25.36
C VAL A 7 -12.75 14.16 24.79
N CYS A 8 -11.75 14.64 25.54
CA CYS A 8 -10.34 14.59 25.12
C CYS A 8 -9.80 13.16 24.95
N GLU A 9 -10.26 12.22 25.77
CA GLU A 9 -9.87 10.81 25.63
C GLU A 9 -10.49 10.19 24.38
N MET A 10 -11.77 10.47 24.10
CA MET A 10 -12.43 10.02 22.87
C MET A 10 -11.72 10.49 21.61
N TYR A 11 -11.33 11.77 21.54
CA TYR A 11 -10.57 12.29 20.38
C TYR A 11 -9.22 11.59 20.20
N ARG A 12 -8.51 11.27 21.29
CA ARG A 12 -7.24 10.54 21.23
C ARG A 12 -7.43 9.12 20.72
N LEU A 13 -8.43 8.40 21.24
CA LEU A 13 -8.75 7.05 20.80
C LEU A 13 -9.13 7.01 19.32
N ASN A 14 -9.99 7.93 18.88
CA ASN A 14 -10.37 8.04 17.47
C ASN A 14 -9.17 8.34 16.58
N GLY A 15 -8.28 9.25 16.99
CA GLY A 15 -7.07 9.57 16.24
C GLY A 15 -6.11 8.39 16.11
N LEU A 16 -5.97 7.57 17.17
CA LEU A 16 -5.18 6.35 17.15
C LEU A 16 -5.77 5.30 16.22
N ASP A 17 -7.09 5.10 16.27
CA ASP A 17 -7.81 4.14 15.43
C ASP A 17 -7.69 4.50 13.94
N GLU A 18 -7.96 5.76 13.59
CA GLU A 18 -7.77 6.28 12.23
C GLU A 18 -6.31 6.14 11.75
N GLY A 19 -5.35 6.42 12.64
CA GLY A 19 -3.92 6.29 12.34
C GLY A 19 -3.54 4.85 12.03
N LEU A 20 -4.02 3.90 12.83
CA LEU A 20 -3.80 2.47 12.64
C LEU A 20 -4.42 1.99 11.32
N GLU A 21 -5.68 2.35 11.02
CA GLU A 21 -6.33 1.98 9.77
C GLU A 21 -5.59 2.51 8.54
N LYS A 22 -5.16 3.79 8.58
CA LYS A 22 -4.36 4.40 7.50
C LYS A 22 -3.02 3.67 7.34
N GLY A 23 -2.35 3.33 8.45
CA GLY A 23 -1.11 2.57 8.45
C GLY A 23 -1.25 1.18 7.82
N ILE A 24 -2.25 0.41 8.25
CA ILE A 24 -2.53 -0.93 7.70
C ILE A 24 -2.82 -0.85 6.20
N ARG A 25 -3.63 0.13 5.78
CA ARG A 25 -3.96 0.32 4.35
C ARG A 25 -2.73 0.64 3.52
N LYS A 26 -1.87 1.54 4.01
CA LYS A 26 -0.62 1.92 3.35
C LYS A 26 0.33 0.73 3.26
N GLY A 27 0.56 0.02 4.37
CA GLY A 27 1.43 -1.16 4.40
C GLY A 27 0.97 -2.27 3.45
N ARG A 28 -0.35 -2.53 3.37
CA ARG A 28 -0.90 -3.50 2.41
C ARG A 28 -0.67 -3.10 0.95
N LEU A 29 -0.74 -1.80 0.65
CA LEU A 29 -0.48 -1.28 -0.71
C LEU A 29 1.01 -1.36 -1.06
N GLU A 30 1.89 -1.02 -0.12
CA GLU A 30 3.34 -1.10 -0.28
C GLU A 30 3.80 -2.54 -0.48
N ALA A 31 3.36 -3.47 0.38
CA ALA A 31 3.65 -4.90 0.24
C ALA A 31 3.21 -5.46 -1.12
N ARG A 32 2.02 -5.10 -1.61
CA ARG A 32 1.56 -5.50 -2.94
C ARG A 32 2.41 -4.91 -4.06
N SER A 33 2.83 -3.66 -3.92
CA SER A 33 3.70 -3.00 -4.90
C SER A 33 5.08 -3.68 -4.96
N GLU A 34 5.62 -4.05 -3.80
CA GLU A 34 6.89 -4.75 -3.68
C GLU A 34 6.84 -6.16 -4.27
N VAL A 35 5.78 -6.93 -4.00
CA VAL A 35 5.56 -8.23 -4.64
C VAL A 35 5.53 -8.09 -6.16
N VAL A 36 4.74 -7.13 -6.68
CA VAL A 36 4.68 -6.88 -8.13
C VAL A 36 6.05 -6.47 -8.70
N ARG A 37 6.80 -5.62 -7.98
CA ARG A 37 8.16 -5.23 -8.37
C ARG A 37 9.07 -6.44 -8.48
N ASN A 38 9.07 -7.31 -7.48
CA ASN A 38 9.91 -8.51 -7.46
C ASN A 38 9.52 -9.48 -8.58
N LEU A 39 8.22 -9.67 -8.82
CA LEU A 39 7.71 -10.50 -9.91
C LEU A 39 8.15 -10.01 -11.30
N ILE A 40 8.12 -8.68 -11.53
CA ILE A 40 8.57 -8.10 -12.80
C ILE A 40 10.10 -8.12 -12.91
N SER A 41 10.82 -7.66 -11.89
CA SER A 41 12.27 -7.45 -11.98
C SER A 41 13.10 -8.73 -11.85
N GLN A 42 12.61 -9.75 -11.12
CA GLN A 42 13.36 -10.99 -10.89
C GLN A 42 12.91 -12.14 -11.79
N MET A 43 11.63 -12.17 -12.18
CA MET A 43 11.05 -13.27 -12.95
C MET A 43 10.61 -12.88 -14.37
N ASP A 44 10.81 -11.61 -14.77
CA ASP A 44 10.49 -11.07 -16.10
C ASP A 44 9.05 -11.37 -16.56
N LEU A 45 8.13 -11.41 -15.60
CA LEU A 45 6.73 -11.76 -15.87
C LEU A 45 6.00 -10.66 -16.63
N ASP A 46 5.06 -11.07 -17.48
CA ASP A 46 4.13 -10.14 -18.12
C ASP A 46 3.16 -9.50 -17.09
N ASP A 47 2.61 -8.33 -17.45
CA ASP A 47 1.70 -7.57 -16.60
C ASP A 47 0.50 -8.42 -16.14
N GLN A 48 -0.05 -9.28 -17.00
CA GLN A 48 -1.19 -10.13 -16.68
C GLN A 48 -0.81 -11.26 -15.70
N GLN A 49 0.37 -11.85 -15.88
CA GLN A 49 0.87 -12.91 -15.00
C GLN A 49 1.17 -12.37 -13.60
N ALA A 50 1.84 -11.21 -13.53
CA ALA A 50 2.12 -10.52 -12.28
C ALA A 50 0.81 -10.09 -11.57
N ALA A 51 -0.19 -9.60 -12.31
CA ALA A 51 -1.50 -9.24 -11.78
C ALA A 51 -2.20 -10.45 -11.14
N LYS A 52 -2.19 -11.58 -11.84
CA LYS A 52 -2.81 -12.83 -11.37
C LYS A 52 -2.13 -13.38 -10.12
N LEU A 53 -0.80 -13.42 -10.08
CA LEU A 53 -0.04 -13.94 -8.93
C LEU A 53 -0.10 -13.00 -7.71
N ALA A 54 -0.05 -11.68 -7.93
CA ALA A 54 -0.12 -10.70 -6.85
C ALA A 54 -1.56 -10.38 -6.40
N GLY A 55 -2.58 -10.89 -7.09
CA GLY A 55 -3.99 -10.65 -6.77
C GLY A 55 -4.38 -9.17 -6.88
N VAL A 56 -3.84 -8.48 -7.89
CA VAL A 56 -4.08 -7.05 -8.17
C VAL A 56 -4.56 -6.86 -9.60
N SER A 57 -5.09 -5.69 -9.92
CA SER A 57 -5.49 -5.35 -11.28
C SER A 57 -4.28 -5.06 -12.18
N ASP A 58 -4.38 -5.40 -13.48
CA ASP A 58 -3.42 -5.01 -14.53
C ASP A 58 -3.02 -3.52 -14.48
N SER A 59 -3.99 -2.63 -14.25
CA SER A 59 -3.75 -1.19 -14.19
C SER A 59 -2.82 -0.79 -13.04
N PHE A 60 -2.81 -1.56 -11.95
CA PHE A 60 -1.90 -1.37 -10.82
C PHE A 60 -0.49 -1.83 -11.19
N VAL A 61 -0.38 -2.98 -11.84
CA VAL A 61 0.90 -3.52 -12.32
C VAL A 61 1.58 -2.56 -13.29
N LYS A 62 0.83 -2.02 -14.26
CA LYS A 62 1.32 -1.00 -15.20
C LYS A 62 1.83 0.27 -14.50
N LYS A 63 1.18 0.70 -13.42
CA LYS A 63 1.65 1.84 -12.60
C LYS A 63 2.98 1.52 -11.92
N VAL A 64 3.12 0.33 -11.33
CA VAL A 64 4.37 -0.13 -10.71
C VAL A 64 5.47 -0.23 -11.75
N ARG A 65 5.20 -0.85 -12.90
CA ARG A 65 6.14 -0.98 -14.03
C ARG A 65 6.64 0.38 -14.53
N ARG A 66 5.75 1.37 -14.65
CA ARG A 66 6.15 2.75 -15.02
C ARG A 66 7.04 3.41 -13.97
N LYS A 67 6.74 3.24 -12.68
CA LYS A 67 7.59 3.74 -11.59
C LYS A 67 8.99 3.11 -11.63
N LEU A 68 9.07 1.80 -11.84
CA LEU A 68 10.36 1.10 -11.98
C LEU A 68 11.20 1.64 -13.13
N LYS A 69 10.58 1.87 -14.30
CA LYS A 69 11.27 2.48 -15.44
C LYS A 69 11.77 3.90 -15.15
N GLN A 70 11.01 4.68 -14.37
CA GLN A 70 11.43 6.04 -13.97
C GLN A 70 12.59 5.99 -12.98
N GLU A 71 12.55 5.08 -12.01
CA GLU A 71 13.65 4.86 -11.05
C GLU A 71 14.94 4.41 -11.75
N SER A 72 14.85 3.62 -12.83
CA SER A 72 16.01 3.17 -13.60
C SER A 72 16.58 4.20 -14.59
N LEU A 73 15.88 5.32 -14.83
CA LEU A 73 16.27 6.35 -15.80
C LEU A 73 16.95 7.57 -15.16
N CYS A 74 17.09 7.58 -13.82
CA CYS A 74 17.81 8.61 -13.06
C CYS A 74 19.17 8.11 -12.59
#